data_AF-A0A949U1Z1-F1
#
_entry.id   AF-A0A949U1Z1-F1
#
_cell.length_a   1.000
_cell.length_b   1.000
_cell.length_c   1.000
_cell.angle_alpha   90.00
_cell.angle_beta   90.00
_cell.angle_gamma   90.00
#
_symmetry.space_group_name_H-M   'P 1'
#
loop_
_entity.id
_entity.type
_entity.pdbx_description
1 polymer ?
#
loop_
_entity_poly.entity_id
_entity_poly.type
_entity_poly.pdbx_seq_one_letter_code
_entity_poly.pdbx_strand_id
1 'polypeptide(L)'
;MKKLPTTLIALGAASAVALAGCSSDEVSDSVSDATSAASEAATEATDAVSDKADEAAAALQDWDGSYRSLGSYINDPEMAADFAKAAIEHSENWDDLKNTILETYGDGKEGLVIDGDQMTFVGSYKDLDNPTDAPSAYEFLETVDRKVGDDDDFTWYVFTATDDSAPYPFLLLGEKEEEDDTTFFHARFGEDKDALLDSQQLPTFVDPATADQASIEELLFDHDHAEHDHDGHDHDDHDHDD
;
A
#
# COMPACT_ATOMS: atom_id res chain seq x y z
N MET A 1 42.34 -24.09 -19.14
CA MET A 1 42.09 -24.30 -20.59
C MET A 1 40.84 -25.14 -20.77
N LYS A 2 39.84 -24.59 -21.47
CA LYS A 2 38.62 -25.20 -22.12
C LYS A 2 37.54 -24.09 -22.11
N LYS A 3 37.67 -23.08 -22.98
CA LYS A 3 37.01 -22.91 -24.31
C LYS A 3 35.47 -22.80 -24.21
N LEU A 4 35.00 -21.56 -24.41
CA LEU A 4 33.63 -21.17 -24.77
C LEU A 4 33.17 -21.82 -26.08
N PRO A 5 31.85 -21.78 -26.36
CA PRO A 5 31.42 -21.21 -27.63
C PRO A 5 30.43 -20.05 -27.48
N THR A 6 30.77 -18.99 -28.20
CA THR A 6 29.93 -17.88 -28.64
C THR A 6 28.92 -18.38 -29.67
N THR A 7 27.64 -17.99 -29.52
CA THR A 7 26.68 -18.00 -30.63
C THR A 7 26.03 -16.61 -30.72
N LEU A 8 26.16 -16.05 -31.92
CA LEU A 8 25.59 -14.80 -32.43
C LEU A 8 24.39 -15.16 -33.34
N ILE A 9 23.62 -14.12 -33.71
CA ILE A 9 22.63 -14.01 -34.82
C ILE A 9 21.17 -14.03 -34.33
N ALA A 10 20.22 -13.18 -34.77
CA ALA A 10 20.17 -11.84 -35.39
C ALA A 10 18.67 -11.51 -35.63
N LEU A 11 18.38 -10.22 -35.78
CA LEU A 11 17.40 -9.61 -36.72
C LEU A 11 15.89 -9.92 -36.61
N GLY A 12 15.15 -8.88 -36.19
CA GLY A 12 14.20 -8.18 -37.07
C GLY A 12 12.71 -8.52 -36.95
N ALA A 13 11.88 -7.50 -36.66
CA ALA A 13 11.04 -6.83 -37.67
C ALA A 13 10.11 -5.79 -37.00
N ALA A 14 10.14 -4.57 -37.51
CA ALA A 14 9.14 -3.55 -37.27
C ALA A 14 7.84 -3.88 -38.00
N SER A 15 6.70 -3.46 -37.45
CA SER A 15 5.50 -3.12 -38.23
C SER A 15 4.65 -2.12 -37.45
N ALA A 16 4.63 -0.89 -37.96
CA ALA A 16 3.62 0.11 -37.63
C ALA A 16 2.30 -0.23 -38.35
N VAL A 17 1.16 0.03 -37.70
CA VAL A 17 -0.13 0.19 -38.36
C VAL A 17 -0.74 1.51 -37.90
N ALA A 18 -1.18 2.29 -38.89
CA ALA A 18 -1.69 3.64 -38.75
C ALA A 18 -3.21 3.67 -38.48
N LEU A 19 -3.62 4.71 -37.74
CA LEU A 19 -4.82 5.56 -37.84
C LEU A 19 -6.08 5.01 -38.54
N ALA A 20 -7.20 5.05 -37.80
CA ALA A 20 -8.50 5.43 -38.35
C ALA A 20 -9.32 6.18 -37.29
N GLY A 21 -9.58 7.47 -37.54
CA GLY A 21 -10.64 8.21 -36.88
C GLY A 21 -11.95 8.10 -37.67
N CYS A 22 -13.08 8.27 -36.99
CA CYS A 22 -14.21 9.04 -37.51
C CYS A 22 -15.22 9.33 -36.38
N SER A 23 -15.52 10.62 -36.27
CA SER A 23 -16.57 11.26 -35.48
C SER A 23 -17.97 10.85 -35.94
N SER A 24 -18.94 10.85 -35.03
CA SER A 24 -20.28 11.35 -35.35
C SER A 24 -21.08 11.71 -34.09
N ASP A 25 -21.39 13.01 -34.03
CA ASP A 25 -22.41 13.71 -33.25
C ASP A 25 -23.83 13.17 -33.53
N GLU A 26 -24.59 12.94 -32.45
CA GLU A 26 -25.83 13.65 -32.06
C GLU A 26 -27.18 13.54 -32.85
N VAL A 27 -28.18 13.15 -32.04
CA VAL A 27 -29.54 13.72 -31.80
C VAL A 27 -30.80 13.37 -32.63
N SER A 28 -31.89 13.29 -31.83
CA SER A 28 -33.31 13.65 -32.09
C SER A 28 -34.23 12.56 -32.67
N ASP A 29 -35.50 12.41 -32.27
CA ASP A 29 -36.40 13.01 -31.27
C ASP A 29 -37.75 12.23 -31.32
N SER A 30 -38.61 12.45 -30.30
CA SER A 30 -40.08 12.52 -30.40
C SER A 30 -40.99 11.26 -30.21
N VAL A 31 -41.42 11.08 -28.94
CA VAL A 31 -42.78 10.99 -28.34
C VAL A 31 -43.98 10.31 -29.05
N SER A 32 -44.74 9.49 -28.29
CA SER A 32 -46.16 9.72 -27.92
C SER A 32 -46.81 8.59 -27.06
N ASP A 33 -47.14 8.97 -25.81
CA ASP A 33 -48.36 8.75 -24.99
C ASP A 33 -49.19 7.43 -25.03
N ALA A 34 -49.34 6.75 -23.87
CA ALA A 34 -50.58 6.74 -23.04
C ALA A 34 -50.76 5.50 -22.12
N THR A 35 -50.84 5.78 -20.80
CA THR A 35 -51.66 5.15 -19.74
C THR A 35 -51.46 3.68 -19.31
N SER A 36 -51.02 3.46 -18.06
CA SER A 36 -51.90 3.16 -16.90
C SER A 36 -51.07 2.64 -15.72
N ALA A 37 -51.53 2.98 -14.53
CA ALA A 37 -50.87 2.93 -13.23
C ALA A 37 -50.46 1.54 -12.68
N ALA A 38 -49.54 1.61 -11.71
CA ALA A 38 -49.22 0.69 -10.61
C ALA A 38 -47.89 -0.10 -10.72
N SER A 39 -46.82 0.50 -10.19
CA SER A 39 -46.03 -0.11 -9.11
C SER A 39 -45.06 0.91 -8.54
N GLU A 40 -45.23 1.17 -7.26
CA GLU A 40 -44.25 1.82 -6.39
C GLU A 40 -42.98 0.95 -6.30
N ALA A 41 -41.88 1.62 -5.94
CA ALA A 41 -40.54 1.09 -5.59
C ALA A 41 -39.57 0.82 -6.76
N ALA A 42 -38.82 1.86 -7.14
CA ALA A 42 -37.36 1.82 -7.43
C ALA A 42 -36.94 3.12 -8.15
N THR A 43 -36.89 4.20 -7.39
CA THR A 43 -36.15 5.46 -7.61
C THR A 43 -35.75 5.82 -6.17
N GLU A 44 -34.51 6.03 -5.77
CA GLU A 44 -33.30 6.49 -6.43
C GLU A 44 -32.12 5.91 -5.63
N ALA A 45 -31.07 5.45 -6.30
CA ALA A 45 -29.71 5.37 -5.76
C ALA A 45 -28.75 5.12 -6.94
N THR A 46 -28.86 5.95 -7.97
CA THR A 46 -27.82 6.14 -8.97
C THR A 46 -27.35 7.57 -8.81
N ASP A 47 -26.66 7.85 -7.70
CA ASP A 47 -25.95 9.10 -7.48
C ASP A 47 -24.88 8.88 -6.41
N ALA A 48 -23.76 8.33 -6.87
CA ALA A 48 -22.43 8.58 -6.32
C ALA A 48 -21.39 8.16 -7.36
N VAL A 49 -21.58 8.58 -8.62
CA VAL A 49 -20.42 8.84 -9.48
C VAL A 49 -20.07 10.28 -9.19
N SER A 50 -19.26 10.47 -8.15
CA SER A 50 -18.57 11.74 -7.96
C SER A 50 -17.72 11.99 -9.20
N ASP A 51 -17.95 13.15 -9.82
CA ASP A 51 -17.01 13.84 -10.70
C ASP A 51 -15.63 13.95 -10.00
N LYS A 52 -14.77 12.94 -10.11
CA LYS A 52 -13.32 13.14 -10.09
C LYS A 52 -12.90 13.30 -11.55
N ALA A 53 -12.73 14.56 -11.95
CA ALA A 53 -12.06 14.91 -13.18
C ALA A 53 -10.65 14.28 -13.19
N ASP A 54 -10.34 13.48 -14.22
CA ASP A 54 -9.04 12.89 -14.58
C ASP A 54 -7.91 13.15 -13.56
N GLU A 55 -7.92 12.45 -12.41
CA GLU A 55 -6.67 12.12 -11.74
C GLU A 55 -5.91 11.22 -12.72
N ALA A 56 -4.65 11.57 -13.02
CA ALA A 56 -3.82 10.74 -13.87
C ALA A 56 -3.78 9.33 -13.25
N ALA A 57 -4.23 8.32 -14.01
CA ALA A 57 -4.20 6.94 -13.56
C ALA A 57 -2.78 6.59 -13.07
N ALA A 58 -2.66 6.17 -11.82
CA ALA A 58 -1.39 5.75 -11.26
C ALA A 58 -0.89 4.52 -12.00
N ALA A 59 0.42 4.40 -12.19
CA ALA A 59 1.02 3.22 -12.78
C ALA A 59 1.78 2.46 -11.69
N LEU A 60 1.68 1.13 -11.65
CA LEU A 60 2.35 0.36 -10.59
C LEU A 60 3.87 0.61 -10.56
N GLN A 61 4.46 0.91 -11.72
CA GLN A 61 5.86 1.32 -11.88
C GLN A 61 6.26 2.58 -11.09
N ASP A 62 5.30 3.42 -10.66
CA ASP A 62 5.59 4.54 -9.77
C ASP A 62 6.12 4.04 -8.42
N TRP A 63 5.83 2.77 -8.08
CA TRP A 63 6.37 2.03 -6.94
C TRP A 63 7.55 1.10 -7.25
N ASP A 64 8.16 1.15 -8.44
CA ASP A 64 9.30 0.27 -8.80
C ASP A 64 10.38 0.22 -7.72
N GLY A 65 10.86 -0.99 -7.41
CA GLY A 65 11.89 -1.23 -6.38
C GLY A 65 11.71 -2.54 -5.61
N SER A 66 12.60 -2.76 -4.64
CA SER A 66 12.54 -3.86 -3.68
C SER A 66 12.38 -3.29 -2.29
N TYR A 67 11.38 -3.74 -1.53
CA TYR A 67 11.04 -3.15 -0.23
C TYR A 67 10.92 -4.23 0.83
N ARG A 68 11.46 -3.96 2.01
CA ARG A 68 11.37 -4.82 3.18
C ARG A 68 10.20 -4.36 4.04
N SER A 69 9.39 -5.30 4.53
CA SER A 69 8.34 -4.97 5.50
C SER A 69 8.99 -4.39 6.77
N LEU A 70 8.49 -3.25 7.24
CA LEU A 70 8.92 -2.60 8.48
C LEU A 70 8.81 -3.57 9.67
N GLY A 71 7.68 -4.27 9.77
CA GLY A 71 7.44 -5.28 10.80
C GLY A 71 8.43 -6.46 10.78
N SER A 72 9.13 -6.70 9.66
CA SER A 72 10.16 -7.75 9.59
C SER A 72 11.51 -7.34 10.22
N TYR A 73 11.75 -6.04 10.45
CA TYR A 73 12.99 -5.56 11.05
C TYR A 73 13.13 -5.98 12.51
N ILE A 74 12.04 -6.14 13.27
CA ILE A 74 12.09 -6.59 14.67
C ILE A 74 12.71 -7.98 14.86
N ASN A 75 12.78 -8.76 13.78
CA ASN A 75 13.39 -10.09 13.74
C ASN A 75 14.85 -10.05 13.25
N ASP A 76 15.39 -8.87 12.96
CA ASP A 76 16.77 -8.68 12.56
C ASP A 76 17.71 -8.87 13.75
N PRO A 77 18.57 -9.89 13.75
CA PRO A 77 19.50 -10.11 14.86
C PRO A 77 20.52 -8.97 15.01
N GLU A 78 20.78 -8.20 13.96
CA GLU A 78 21.71 -7.07 14.02
C GLU A 78 21.12 -5.86 14.75
N MET A 79 19.80 -5.67 14.69
CA MET A 79 19.09 -4.55 15.33
C MET A 79 18.46 -4.93 16.70
N ALA A 80 18.42 -6.22 17.04
CA ALA A 80 17.73 -6.71 18.22
C ALA A 80 18.21 -6.08 19.56
N ALA A 81 19.49 -5.72 19.67
CA ALA A 81 20.03 -5.10 20.89
C ALA A 81 19.52 -3.67 21.08
N ASP A 82 19.40 -2.93 19.98
CA ASP A 82 19.02 -1.52 20.02
C ASP A 82 17.52 -1.36 20.11
N PHE A 83 16.72 -2.20 19.45
CA PHE A 83 15.28 -2.21 19.70
C PHE A 83 14.92 -2.58 21.14
N ALA A 84 15.67 -3.50 21.76
CA ALA A 84 15.50 -3.79 23.18
C ALA A 84 15.87 -2.59 24.07
N LYS A 85 16.81 -1.74 23.64
CA LYS A 85 17.17 -0.49 24.33
C LYS A 85 16.08 0.58 24.14
N ALA A 86 15.63 0.79 22.91
CA ALA A 86 14.54 1.70 22.59
C ALA A 86 13.28 1.36 23.39
N ALA A 87 12.84 0.09 23.39
CA ALA A 87 11.69 -0.35 24.18
C ALA A 87 11.80 0.01 25.68
N ILE A 88 13.01 -0.08 26.27
CA ILE A 88 13.24 0.35 27.65
C ILE A 88 13.14 1.87 27.80
N GLU A 89 13.68 2.64 26.86
CA GLU A 89 13.59 4.11 26.83
C GLU A 89 12.13 4.58 26.73
N HIS A 90 11.30 3.83 26.00
CA HIS A 90 9.85 4.07 25.88
C HIS A 90 9.01 3.42 27.01
N SER A 91 9.65 2.79 28.01
CA SER A 91 8.97 2.10 29.13
C SER A 91 8.01 0.98 28.74
N GLU A 92 8.23 0.35 27.60
CA GLU A 92 7.41 -0.71 27.04
C GLU A 92 8.02 -2.10 27.26
N ASN A 93 7.16 -3.11 27.33
CA ASN A 93 7.61 -4.49 27.29
C ASN A 93 7.91 -4.89 25.84
N TRP A 94 9.14 -5.32 25.58
CA TRP A 94 9.59 -5.70 24.24
C TRP A 94 8.73 -6.76 23.55
N ASP A 95 8.21 -7.74 24.27
CA ASP A 95 7.35 -8.76 23.67
C ASP A 95 5.97 -8.21 23.30
N ASP A 96 5.45 -7.27 24.09
CA ASP A 96 4.17 -6.61 23.81
C ASP A 96 4.32 -5.63 22.63
N LEU A 97 5.41 -4.85 22.61
CA LEU A 97 5.77 -3.94 21.52
C LEU A 97 5.94 -4.66 20.18
N LYS A 98 6.61 -5.82 20.17
CA LYS A 98 6.68 -6.65 18.95
C LYS A 98 5.31 -7.03 18.41
N ASN A 99 4.39 -7.42 19.30
CA ASN A 99 3.04 -7.79 18.87
C ASN A 99 2.32 -6.58 18.30
N THR A 100 2.40 -5.41 18.95
CA THR A 100 1.84 -4.16 18.43
C THR A 100 2.41 -3.83 17.05
N ILE A 101 3.74 -3.87 16.88
CA ILE A 101 4.40 -3.62 15.59
C ILE A 101 3.90 -4.59 14.51
N LEU A 102 3.73 -5.87 14.84
CA LEU A 102 3.22 -6.86 13.87
C LEU A 102 1.72 -6.70 13.59
N GLU A 103 0.93 -6.25 14.57
CA GLU A 103 -0.50 -5.98 14.40
C GLU A 103 -0.75 -4.71 13.56
N THR A 104 0.11 -3.69 13.70
CA THR A 104 0.03 -2.43 12.95
C THR A 104 0.67 -2.53 11.57
N TYR A 105 1.93 -2.97 11.50
CA TYR A 105 2.79 -2.87 10.31
C TYR A 105 3.04 -4.22 9.60
N GLY A 106 2.49 -5.32 10.12
CA GLY A 106 2.66 -6.66 9.55
C GLY A 106 1.47 -7.13 8.72
N ASP A 107 1.75 -7.84 7.62
CA ASP A 107 0.75 -8.48 6.76
C ASP A 107 1.08 -9.95 6.43
N GLY A 108 2.13 -10.49 7.07
CA GLY A 108 2.63 -11.85 6.84
C GLY A 108 3.47 -12.01 5.57
N LYS A 109 3.94 -10.92 4.95
CA LYS A 109 5.06 -10.91 4.01
C LYS A 109 6.23 -10.14 4.61
N GLU A 110 7.45 -10.53 4.24
CA GLU A 110 8.66 -9.83 4.69
C GLU A 110 9.20 -8.86 3.63
N GLY A 111 8.66 -8.90 2.40
CA GLY A 111 9.02 -7.93 1.39
C GLY A 111 8.19 -7.96 0.12
N LEU A 112 8.40 -6.96 -0.72
CA LEU A 112 7.79 -6.77 -2.03
C LEU A 112 8.87 -6.46 -3.05
N VAL A 113 8.70 -6.96 -4.28
CA VAL A 113 9.48 -6.54 -5.43
C VAL A 113 8.52 -6.08 -6.52
N ILE A 114 8.70 -4.85 -6.99
CA ILE A 114 7.87 -4.20 -8.00
C ILE A 114 8.74 -3.88 -9.20
N ASP A 115 8.34 -4.38 -10.37
CA ASP A 115 9.03 -4.17 -11.66
C ASP A 115 7.99 -3.96 -12.76
N GLY A 116 7.79 -2.71 -13.14
CA GLY A 116 6.81 -2.31 -14.15
C GLY A 116 5.37 -2.50 -13.69
N ASP A 117 4.65 -3.41 -14.35
CA ASP A 117 3.26 -3.76 -14.04
C ASP A 117 3.16 -5.01 -13.16
N GLN A 118 4.28 -5.50 -12.62
CA GLN A 118 4.32 -6.74 -11.85
C GLN A 118 4.72 -6.52 -10.39
N MET A 119 4.11 -7.31 -9.51
CA MET A 119 4.46 -7.39 -8.10
C MET A 119 4.78 -8.83 -7.70
N THR A 120 5.84 -9.00 -6.90
CA THR A 120 6.22 -10.26 -6.27
C THR A 120 6.14 -10.11 -4.76
N PHE A 121 5.38 -11.00 -4.11
CA PHE A 121 5.25 -11.05 -2.65
C PHE A 121 6.31 -11.97 -2.08
N VAL A 122 7.25 -11.42 -1.32
CA VAL A 122 8.42 -12.15 -0.85
C VAL A 122 8.19 -12.63 0.58
N GLY A 123 8.27 -13.94 0.78
CA GLY A 123 8.08 -14.56 2.09
C GLY A 123 9.21 -14.29 3.08
N SER A 124 10.44 -14.08 2.60
CA SER A 124 11.57 -13.69 3.45
C SER A 124 12.36 -12.51 2.89
N TYR A 125 12.70 -11.53 3.73
CA TYR A 125 13.46 -10.34 3.28
C TYR A 125 14.83 -10.69 2.67
N LYS A 126 15.38 -11.87 3.00
CA LYS A 126 16.66 -12.36 2.47
C LYS A 126 16.61 -12.70 0.98
N ASP A 127 15.41 -12.88 0.45
CA ASP A 127 15.19 -13.23 -0.95
C ASP A 127 14.83 -12.00 -1.81
N LEU A 128 14.86 -10.77 -1.26
CA LEU A 128 14.51 -9.54 -2.00
C LEU A 128 15.35 -9.31 -3.27
N ASP A 129 16.63 -9.66 -3.25
CA ASP A 129 17.51 -9.54 -4.42
C ASP A 129 17.25 -10.61 -5.49
N ASN A 130 16.66 -11.75 -5.10
CA ASN A 130 16.42 -12.90 -5.96
C ASN A 130 15.14 -13.63 -5.52
N PRO A 131 13.97 -13.02 -5.71
CA PRO A 131 12.73 -13.59 -5.19
C PRO A 131 12.43 -14.92 -5.87
N THR A 132 12.01 -15.90 -5.07
CA THR A 132 11.66 -17.25 -5.58
C THR A 132 10.19 -17.37 -5.96
N ASP A 133 9.37 -16.47 -5.43
CA ASP A 133 7.94 -16.38 -5.71
C ASP A 133 7.72 -15.83 -7.13
N ALA A 134 6.62 -16.23 -7.76
CA ALA A 134 6.30 -15.79 -9.12
C ALA A 134 5.70 -14.37 -9.10
N PRO A 135 6.10 -13.48 -10.02
CA PRO A 135 5.48 -12.17 -10.17
C PRO A 135 4.05 -12.31 -10.69
N SER A 136 3.18 -11.39 -10.26
CA SER A 136 1.79 -11.25 -10.73
C SER A 136 1.59 -9.86 -11.31
N ALA A 137 0.89 -9.78 -12.44
CA ALA A 137 0.63 -8.51 -13.12
C ALA A 137 -0.65 -7.85 -12.60
N TYR A 138 -0.62 -6.53 -12.51
CA TYR A 138 -1.69 -5.71 -11.95
C TYR A 138 -1.96 -4.48 -12.82
N GLU A 139 -3.23 -4.10 -12.89
CA GLU A 139 -3.67 -2.88 -13.56
C GLU A 139 -4.36 -1.94 -12.58
N PHE A 140 -4.20 -0.63 -12.81
CA PHE A 140 -4.85 0.39 -11.98
C PHE A 140 -6.36 0.30 -12.13
N LEU A 141 -7.05 0.30 -11.00
CA LEU A 141 -8.50 0.22 -10.92
C LEU A 141 -9.11 1.60 -10.62
N GLU A 142 -8.69 2.23 -9.53
CA GLU A 142 -9.24 3.50 -9.04
C GLU A 142 -8.38 4.13 -7.94
N THR A 143 -8.61 5.42 -7.66
CA THR A 143 -8.12 6.10 -6.45
C THR A 143 -9.26 6.22 -5.45
N VAL A 144 -9.02 5.87 -4.19
CA VAL A 144 -10.00 5.94 -3.11
C VAL A 144 -9.42 6.68 -1.91
N ASP A 145 -10.10 7.73 -1.48
CA ASP A 145 -9.80 8.42 -0.23
C ASP A 145 -10.60 7.75 0.91
N ARG A 146 -9.91 7.28 1.95
CA ARG A 146 -10.53 6.57 3.08
C ARG A 146 -9.79 6.87 4.37
N LYS A 147 -10.52 7.27 5.41
CA LYS A 147 -9.98 7.37 6.76
C LYS A 147 -9.31 6.07 7.21
N VAL A 148 -8.12 6.19 7.77
CA VAL A 148 -7.45 5.17 8.57
C VAL A 148 -7.27 5.77 9.96
N GLY A 149 -7.74 5.11 11.01
CA GLY A 149 -7.77 5.68 12.35
C GLY A 149 -8.74 6.86 12.49
N ASP A 150 -8.41 7.78 13.39
CA ASP A 150 -9.18 9.00 13.68
C ASP A 150 -8.78 10.20 12.79
N ASP A 151 -7.71 10.07 12.01
CA ASP A 151 -7.08 11.11 11.19
C ASP A 151 -7.83 11.48 9.90
N ASP A 152 -7.22 12.39 9.12
CA ASP A 152 -7.66 12.81 7.79
C ASP A 152 -7.72 11.62 6.79
N ASP A 153 -8.36 11.84 5.65
CA ASP A 153 -8.52 10.81 4.63
C ASP A 153 -7.16 10.38 4.06
N PHE A 154 -6.88 9.07 4.06
CA PHE A 154 -5.71 8.49 3.42
C PHE A 154 -6.05 8.10 1.97
N THR A 155 -5.20 8.48 1.02
CA THR A 155 -5.39 8.18 -0.40
C THR A 155 -4.79 6.81 -0.75
N TRP A 156 -5.65 5.90 -1.22
CA TRP A 156 -5.28 4.57 -1.71
C TRP A 156 -5.36 4.50 -3.23
N TYR A 157 -4.28 4.05 -3.86
CA TYR A 157 -4.25 3.66 -5.27
C TYR A 157 -4.57 2.17 -5.37
N VAL A 158 -5.73 1.84 -5.91
CA VAL A 158 -6.22 0.47 -6.00
C VAL A 158 -5.82 -0.15 -7.34
N PHE A 159 -5.25 -1.34 -7.28
CA PHE A 159 -4.92 -2.16 -8.44
C PHE A 159 -5.64 -3.50 -8.37
N THR A 160 -5.97 -4.05 -9.54
CA THR A 160 -6.55 -5.39 -9.68
C THR A 160 -5.61 -6.30 -10.46
N ALA A 161 -5.52 -7.58 -10.06
CA ALA A 161 -4.75 -8.57 -10.78
C ALA A 161 -5.31 -8.76 -12.20
N THR A 162 -4.43 -8.93 -13.18
CA THR A 162 -4.83 -9.17 -14.58
C THR A 162 -5.09 -10.64 -14.89
N ASP A 163 -4.74 -11.55 -13.97
CA ASP A 163 -4.85 -13.00 -14.12
C ASP A 163 -5.25 -13.68 -12.79
N ASP A 164 -6.10 -14.70 -12.88
CA ASP A 164 -6.65 -15.46 -11.73
C ASP A 164 -5.59 -16.27 -10.95
N SER A 165 -4.37 -16.42 -11.48
CA SER A 165 -3.26 -17.08 -10.80
C SER A 165 -2.53 -16.17 -9.80
N ALA A 166 -2.82 -14.86 -9.81
CA ALA A 166 -2.27 -13.94 -8.82
C ALA A 166 -2.69 -14.38 -7.40
N PRO A 167 -1.78 -14.32 -6.41
CA PRO A 167 -2.09 -14.73 -5.05
C PRO A 167 -3.12 -13.80 -4.37
N TYR A 168 -3.20 -12.55 -4.84
CA TYR A 168 -4.11 -11.53 -4.33
C TYR A 168 -4.76 -10.79 -5.50
N PRO A 169 -6.10 -10.75 -5.58
CA PRO A 169 -6.79 -10.04 -6.66
C PRO A 169 -6.73 -8.52 -6.50
N PHE A 170 -6.62 -7.98 -5.29
CA PHE A 170 -6.54 -6.54 -5.05
C PHE A 170 -5.27 -6.13 -4.34
N LEU A 171 -4.70 -4.99 -4.76
CA LEU A 171 -3.63 -4.27 -4.08
C LEU A 171 -4.08 -2.83 -3.81
N LEU A 172 -3.76 -2.31 -2.65
CA LEU A 172 -3.95 -0.91 -2.29
C LEU A 172 -2.58 -0.38 -1.90
N LEU A 173 -2.10 0.64 -2.60
CA LEU A 173 -0.83 1.30 -2.30
C LEU A 173 -1.10 2.74 -1.84
N GLY A 174 -0.45 3.15 -0.77
CA GLY A 174 -0.33 4.56 -0.39
C GLY A 174 0.73 5.27 -1.23
N GLU A 175 0.78 6.60 -1.10
CA GLU A 175 1.88 7.38 -1.68
C GLU A 175 3.23 6.93 -1.11
N LYS A 176 4.30 7.14 -1.89
CA LYS A 176 5.65 7.03 -1.37
C LYS A 176 5.93 8.24 -0.48
N GLU A 177 6.40 7.96 0.71
CA GLU A 177 6.79 8.93 1.71
C GLU A 177 8.31 8.89 1.89
N GLU A 178 8.88 10.01 2.32
CA GLU A 178 10.29 10.15 2.66
C GLU A 178 10.40 10.73 4.07
N GLU A 179 11.01 9.99 4.99
CA GLU A 179 11.28 10.38 6.38
C GLU A 179 12.70 9.94 6.74
N ASP A 180 13.47 10.81 7.40
CA ASP A 180 14.88 10.58 7.76
C ASP A 180 15.72 9.91 6.66
N ASP A 181 15.68 10.51 5.46
CA ASP A 181 16.37 10.05 4.26
C ASP A 181 15.98 8.62 3.81
N THR A 182 14.89 8.07 4.34
CA THR A 182 14.36 6.74 4.04
C THR A 182 13.04 6.83 3.31
N THR A 183 12.91 6.09 2.20
CA THR A 183 11.66 5.98 1.46
C THR A 183 10.83 4.79 1.95
N PHE A 184 9.54 5.01 2.17
CA PHE A 184 8.59 3.96 2.53
C PHE A 184 7.20 4.23 1.93
N PHE A 185 6.31 3.25 2.01
CA PHE A 185 4.89 3.41 1.70
C PHE A 185 4.07 2.35 2.41
N HIS A 186 2.76 2.57 2.50
CA HIS A 186 1.82 1.58 3.00
C HIS A 186 1.25 0.71 1.88
N ALA A 187 1.12 -0.60 2.12
CA ALA A 187 0.52 -1.52 1.17
C ALA A 187 -0.44 -2.49 1.84
N ARG A 188 -1.57 -2.77 1.20
CA ARG A 188 -2.53 -3.81 1.60
C ARG A 188 -2.85 -4.67 0.39
N PHE A 189 -3.00 -5.97 0.61
CA PHE A 189 -3.35 -6.90 -0.47
C PHE A 189 -4.20 -8.06 0.04
N GLY A 190 -5.15 -8.51 -0.77
CA GLY A 190 -6.14 -9.49 -0.33
C GLY A 190 -7.27 -9.72 -1.32
N GLU A 191 -8.25 -10.52 -0.90
CA GLU A 191 -9.39 -10.94 -1.73
C GLU A 191 -10.55 -9.93 -1.77
N ASP A 192 -10.70 -9.12 -0.72
CA ASP A 192 -11.84 -8.22 -0.53
C ASP A 192 -11.35 -6.77 -0.41
N LYS A 193 -11.57 -5.99 -1.48
CA LYS A 193 -11.17 -4.58 -1.56
C LYS A 193 -11.75 -3.74 -0.41
N ASP A 194 -13.02 -3.92 -0.07
CA ASP A 194 -13.68 -3.08 0.92
C ASP A 194 -13.16 -3.41 2.33
N ALA A 195 -12.93 -4.70 2.61
CA ALA A 195 -12.27 -5.11 3.86
C ALA A 195 -10.84 -4.56 3.98
N LEU A 196 -10.09 -4.48 2.87
CA LEU A 196 -8.76 -3.86 2.85
C LEU A 196 -8.85 -2.35 3.11
N LEU A 197 -9.83 -1.65 2.52
CA LEU A 197 -10.05 -0.21 2.75
C LEU A 197 -10.49 0.09 4.20
N ASP A 198 -11.30 -0.77 4.80
CA ASP A 198 -11.80 -0.63 6.18
C ASP A 198 -10.77 -1.04 7.25
N SER A 199 -9.69 -1.73 6.87
CA SER A 199 -8.64 -2.15 7.78
C SER A 199 -7.98 -0.95 8.47
N GLN A 200 -7.66 -1.12 9.74
CA GLN A 200 -6.86 -0.16 10.52
C GLN A 200 -5.36 -0.46 10.45
N GLN A 201 -4.98 -1.64 9.95
CA GLN A 201 -3.57 -1.99 9.79
C GLN A 201 -2.93 -1.14 8.70
N LEU A 202 -1.70 -0.71 8.91
CA LEU A 202 -0.91 0.05 7.95
C LEU A 202 0.39 -0.71 7.66
N PRO A 203 0.35 -1.87 6.96
CA PRO A 203 1.58 -2.56 6.62
C PRO A 203 2.50 -1.65 5.84
N THR A 204 3.70 -1.43 6.37
CA THR A 204 4.67 -0.47 5.85
C THR A 204 5.82 -1.20 5.19
N PHE A 205 6.21 -0.73 4.01
CA PHE A 205 7.29 -1.29 3.21
C PHE A 205 8.35 -0.22 2.96
N VAL A 206 9.59 -0.53 3.35
CA VAL A 206 10.71 0.41 3.38
C VAL A 206 11.75 0.02 2.34
N ASP A 207 12.32 0.99 1.65
CA ASP A 207 13.46 0.76 0.75
C ASP A 207 14.73 0.46 1.58
N PRO A 208 15.25 -0.79 1.56
CA PRO A 208 16.42 -1.17 2.33
C PRO A 208 17.72 -0.53 1.79
N ALA A 209 17.71 0.09 0.61
CA ALA A 209 18.87 0.79 0.07
C ALA A 209 19.07 2.18 0.72
N THR A 210 17.99 2.78 1.23
CA THR A 210 18.02 4.07 1.92
C THR A 210 17.89 3.92 3.43
N ALA A 211 17.27 2.84 3.90
CA ALA A 211 17.09 2.60 5.32
C ALA A 211 18.40 2.33 6.06
N ASP A 212 18.61 3.03 7.16
CA ASP A 212 19.58 2.66 8.17
C ASP A 212 18.87 2.29 9.48
N GLN A 213 19.66 2.02 10.52
CA GLN A 213 19.08 1.61 11.79
C GLN A 213 18.29 2.75 12.45
N ALA A 214 18.76 3.99 12.37
CA ALA A 214 18.13 5.12 13.03
C ALA A 214 16.79 5.44 12.38
N SER A 215 16.72 5.41 11.04
CA SER A 215 15.46 5.63 10.32
C SER A 215 14.42 4.53 10.62
N ILE A 216 14.86 3.28 10.79
CA ILE A 216 13.95 2.18 11.16
C ILE A 216 13.47 2.31 12.61
N GLU A 217 14.34 2.77 13.53
CA GLU A 217 13.94 3.06 14.90
C GLU A 217 12.90 4.18 14.95
N GLU A 218 13.13 5.30 14.25
CA GLU A 218 12.17 6.42 14.16
C GLU A 218 10.81 5.94 13.64
N LEU A 219 10.79 5.21 12.51
CA LEU A 219 9.56 4.68 11.92
C LEU A 219 8.80 3.71 12.83
N LEU A 220 9.50 2.98 13.70
CA LEU A 220 8.89 2.01 14.61
C LEU A 220 8.39 2.62 15.92
N PHE A 221 9.06 3.65 16.43
CA PHE A 221 8.81 4.17 17.77
C PHE A 221 8.23 5.58 17.76
N ASP A 222 8.61 6.46 16.84
CA ASP A 222 8.23 7.87 16.89
C ASP A 222 6.97 8.22 16.07
N HIS A 223 6.51 7.35 15.16
CA HIS A 223 5.30 7.60 14.37
C HIS A 223 3.98 7.48 15.18
N ASP A 224 3.98 6.85 16.37
CA ASP A 224 2.77 6.60 17.19
C ASP A 224 2.78 7.30 18.57
N HIS A 225 3.82 8.05 18.92
CA HIS A 225 3.88 8.74 20.22
C HIS A 225 3.07 10.05 20.29
N ALA A 226 2.22 10.33 19.30
CA ALA A 226 1.21 11.40 19.41
C ALA A 226 -0.03 11.02 20.24
N GLU A 227 -0.28 9.73 20.52
CA GLU A 227 -1.51 9.29 21.22
C GLU A 227 -1.28 8.89 22.69
N HIS A 228 -0.02 8.84 23.15
CA HIS A 228 0.32 8.62 24.56
C HIS A 228 0.84 9.92 25.21
N ASP A 229 0.05 10.98 25.12
CA ASP A 229 0.10 12.09 26.07
C ASP A 229 -0.17 11.53 27.48
N HIS A 230 0.91 11.13 28.14
CA HIS A 230 0.99 10.98 29.59
C HIS A 230 0.98 12.37 30.24
N ASP A 231 -0.08 13.16 30.07
CA ASP A 231 -0.29 14.44 30.75
C ASP A 231 -1.79 14.61 31.08
N GLY A 232 -2.27 14.60 32.33
CA GLY A 232 -1.56 14.64 33.59
C GLY A 232 -2.35 14.00 34.71
N HIS A 233 -1.62 13.29 35.56
CA HIS A 233 -2.01 13.07 36.94
C HIS A 233 -1.98 14.44 37.62
N ASP A 234 -3.14 15.11 37.69
CA ASP A 234 -3.36 16.19 38.65
C ASP A 234 -3.17 15.60 40.06
N HIS A 235 -1.94 15.68 40.57
CA HIS A 235 -1.71 15.62 42.00
C HIS A 235 -2.25 16.94 42.57
N ASP A 236 -3.51 16.91 43.00
CA ASP A 236 -4.07 17.89 43.91
C ASP A 236 -3.16 17.96 45.15
N ASP A 237 -2.29 18.98 45.16
CA ASP A 237 -1.56 19.39 46.34
C ASP A 237 -2.58 19.78 47.42
N HIS A 238 -2.61 18.96 48.47
CA HIS A 238 -3.28 19.27 49.71
C HIS A 238 -2.59 20.47 50.37
N ASP A 239 -3.06 21.68 50.06
CA ASP A 239 -2.87 22.83 50.94
C ASP A 239 -3.74 22.66 52.19
N HIS A 240 -3.13 22.09 53.23
CA HIS A 240 -3.54 22.24 54.61
C HIS A 240 -3.07 23.60 55.11
N ASP A 241 -3.95 24.61 55.07
CA ASP A 241 -3.79 25.81 55.88
C ASP A 241 -4.33 25.57 57.31
N ASP A 242 -3.51 25.98 58.28
CA ASP A 242 -3.72 26.03 59.75
C ASP A 242 -4.95 26.87 60.19
#